data_AF-A0A8T4LPY4-F1
#
_entry.id   AF-A0A8T4LPY4-F1
#
_cell.length_a   1.000
_cell.length_b   1.000
_cell.length_c   1.000
_cell.angle_alpha   90.00
_cell.angle_beta   90.00
_cell.angle_gamma   90.00
#
_symmetry.space_group_name_H-M   'P 1'
#
loop_
_entity.id
_entity.type
_entity.pdbx_description
1 polymer ?
#
loop_
_entity_poly.entity_id
_entity_poly.type
_entity_poly.pdbx_seq_one_letter_code
_entity_poly.pdbx_strand_id
1 'polypeptide(L)'
;MADDTLPPLEAPEYEERISGISRATMESIAKVRENTASFAARVRLIEDQLSNIRGHIELIDSSLIEKHKAVVTEIRDIEQESRQIRAEIERLDDLIGRTVKRLEGLATKEEVKVLERYIELLQPMNYVTRTELKNIIKKVIKEEKVGGDDATG
;
A
#
# COMPACT_ATOMS: atom_id res chain seq x y z
N MET A 1 -10.51 14.73 106.65
CA MET A 1 -11.78 14.94 105.94
C MET A 1 -11.85 16.43 105.63
N ALA A 2 -11.27 16.84 104.50
CA ALA A 2 -11.46 18.18 103.96
C ALA A 2 -12.59 18.06 102.94
N ASP A 3 -13.63 18.83 103.19
CA ASP A 3 -14.89 18.96 102.49
C ASP A 3 -14.63 19.41 101.04
N ASP A 4 -14.85 18.51 100.09
CA ASP A 4 -14.64 18.69 98.65
C ASP A 4 -15.97 19.17 98.01
N THR A 5 -16.53 20.24 98.57
CA THR A 5 -17.72 20.90 98.01
C THR A 5 -17.25 22.06 97.14
N LEU A 6 -17.09 21.76 95.85
CA LEU A 6 -16.98 22.80 94.82
C LEU A 6 -18.11 23.83 95.01
N PRO A 7 -17.80 25.14 94.97
CA PRO A 7 -18.81 26.17 95.12
C PRO A 7 -19.88 26.04 94.02
N PRO A 8 -21.17 26.26 94.34
CA PRO A 8 -22.24 26.22 93.35
C PRO A 8 -21.97 27.29 92.30
N LEU A 9 -21.80 26.87 91.04
CA LEU A 9 -21.68 27.78 89.90
C LEU A 9 -22.89 28.71 89.87
N GLU A 10 -22.65 30.01 89.86
CA GLU A 10 -23.70 31.03 89.84
C GLU A 10 -24.52 30.92 88.54
N ALA A 11 -25.82 31.19 88.66
CA ALA A 11 -26.77 30.90 87.60
C ALA A 11 -26.51 31.48 86.19
N PRO A 12 -25.87 32.66 86.01
CA PRO A 12 -25.61 33.17 84.67
C PRO A 12 -24.48 32.42 83.92
N GLU A 13 -23.55 31.75 84.61
CA GLU A 13 -22.41 31.09 83.94
C GLU A 13 -22.78 29.76 83.28
N TYR A 14 -23.83 29.07 83.74
CA TYR A 14 -24.27 27.82 83.11
C TYR A 14 -24.97 28.07 81.77
N GLU A 15 -25.76 29.16 81.65
CA GLU A 15 -26.51 29.48 80.42
C GLU A 15 -25.56 29.90 79.30
N GLU A 16 -24.52 30.66 79.63
CA GLU A 16 -23.54 31.12 78.65
C GLU A 16 -22.73 29.94 78.07
N ARG A 17 -22.33 28.97 78.92
CA ARG A 17 -21.63 27.76 78.47
C ARG A 17 -22.53 26.83 77.64
N ILE A 18 -23.80 26.67 78.01
CA ILE A 18 -24.77 25.88 77.23
C ILE A 18 -25.04 26.53 75.87
N SER A 19 -25.14 27.86 75.82
CA SER A 19 -25.31 28.62 74.57
C SER A 19 -24.09 28.51 73.65
N GLY A 20 -22.88 28.53 74.20
CA GLY A 20 -21.63 28.36 73.45
C GLY A 20 -21.49 26.97 72.84
N ILE A 21 -21.85 25.92 73.59
CA ILE A 21 -21.88 24.53 73.09
C ILE A 21 -22.96 24.35 72.01
N SER A 22 -24.15 24.93 72.19
CA SER A 22 -25.22 24.93 71.18
C SER A 22 -24.80 25.63 69.89
N ARG A 23 -24.07 26.75 69.99
CA ARG A 23 -23.55 27.48 68.82
C ARG A 23 -22.44 26.73 68.09
N ALA A 24 -21.49 26.15 68.82
CA ALA A 24 -20.40 25.36 68.24
C ALA A 24 -20.89 24.06 67.56
N THR A 25 -21.92 23.42 68.15
CA THR A 25 -22.57 22.25 67.53
C THR A 25 -23.36 22.63 66.28
N MET A 26 -24.08 23.76 66.27
CA MET A 26 -24.75 24.26 65.06
C MET A 26 -23.76 24.62 63.95
N GLU A 27 -22.61 25.23 64.28
CA GLU A 27 -21.56 25.55 63.30
C GLU A 27 -20.93 24.28 62.69
N SER A 28 -20.70 23.26 63.53
CA SER A 28 -20.19 21.96 63.08
C SER A 28 -21.18 21.25 62.14
N ILE A 29 -22.47 21.29 62.46
CA ILE A 29 -23.54 20.74 61.62
C ILE A 29 -23.64 21.51 60.30
N ALA A 30 -23.52 22.84 60.32
CA ALA A 30 -23.52 23.66 59.11
C ALA A 30 -22.33 23.30 58.19
N LYS A 31 -21.14 23.12 58.76
CA LYS A 31 -19.94 22.70 58.02
C LYS A 31 -20.06 21.29 57.43
N VAL A 32 -20.64 20.34 58.17
CA VAL A 32 -20.93 18.99 57.65
C VAL A 32 -21.96 19.04 56.51
N ARG A 33 -22.97 19.91 56.62
CA ARG A 33 -23.96 20.12 55.57
C ARG A 33 -23.34 20.70 54.30
N GLU A 34 -22.46 21.69 54.44
CA GLU A 34 -21.71 22.28 53.33
C GLU A 34 -20.79 21.25 52.67
N ASN A 35 -20.06 20.46 53.45
CA ASN A 35 -19.21 19.39 52.93
C ASN A 35 -20.03 18.31 52.20
N THR A 36 -21.20 17.95 52.72
CA THR A 36 -22.11 17.00 52.06
C THR A 36 -22.64 17.57 50.75
N ALA A 37 -22.98 18.86 50.72
CA ALA A 37 -23.45 19.53 49.51
C ALA A 37 -22.34 19.63 48.44
N SER A 38 -21.12 19.98 48.83
CA SER A 38 -19.98 20.03 47.90
C SER A 38 -19.60 18.64 47.40
N PHE A 39 -19.69 17.61 48.25
CA PHE A 39 -19.48 16.22 47.85
C PHE A 39 -20.53 15.76 46.83
N ALA A 40 -21.81 16.04 47.07
CA ALA A 40 -22.88 15.71 46.14
C ALA A 40 -22.70 16.41 44.78
N ALA A 41 -22.26 17.67 44.77
CA ALA A 41 -21.94 18.39 43.54
C ALA A 41 -20.77 17.75 42.77
N ARG A 42 -19.72 17.30 43.48
CA ARG A 42 -18.60 16.59 42.87
C ARG A 42 -18.99 15.24 42.30
N VAL A 43 -19.87 14.49 42.98
CA VAL A 43 -20.40 13.22 42.48
C VAL A 43 -21.16 13.44 41.17
N ARG A 44 -22.06 14.43 41.11
CA ARG A 44 -22.79 14.77 39.88
C ARG A 44 -21.85 15.11 38.72
N LEU A 45 -20.82 15.91 38.98
CA LEU A 45 -19.83 16.26 37.95
C LEU A 45 -19.08 15.02 37.43
N ILE A 46 -18.76 14.07 38.31
CA ILE A 46 -18.14 12.79 37.90
C ILE A 46 -19.12 11.94 37.09
N GLU A 47 -20.39 11.89 37.48
CA GLU A 47 -21.45 11.18 36.73
C GLU A 47 -21.62 11.77 35.33
N ASP A 48 -21.64 13.09 35.20
CA ASP A 48 -21.69 13.78 33.91
C ASP A 48 -20.46 13.48 33.05
N GLN A 49 -19.27 13.48 33.65
CA GLN A 49 -18.03 13.11 32.96
C GLN A 49 -18.03 11.65 32.52
N LEU A 50 -18.51 10.73 33.36
CA LEU A 50 -18.64 9.31 33.02
C LEU A 50 -19.63 9.09 31.88
N SER A 51 -20.75 9.82 31.90
CA SER A 51 -21.73 9.80 30.81
C SER A 51 -21.11 10.26 29.49
N ASN A 52 -20.32 11.34 29.52
CA ASN A 52 -19.64 11.86 28.34
C ASN A 52 -18.56 10.88 27.81
N ILE A 53 -17.74 10.31 28.71
CA ILE A 53 -16.74 9.29 28.34
C ILE A 53 -17.41 8.08 27.71
N ARG A 54 -18.54 7.63 28.26
CA ARG A 54 -19.31 6.53 27.68
C ARG A 54 -19.80 6.86 26.28
N GLY A 55 -20.33 8.06 26.05
CA GLY A 55 -20.71 8.52 24.72
C GLY A 55 -19.53 8.54 23.74
N HIS A 56 -18.35 8.98 24.17
CA HIS A 56 -17.14 8.92 23.35
C HIS A 56 -16.72 7.48 23.02
N ILE A 57 -16.81 6.56 23.98
CA ILE A 57 -16.52 5.14 23.74
C ILE A 57 -17.48 4.56 22.70
N GLU A 58 -18.78 4.84 22.82
CA GLU A 58 -19.79 4.35 21.86
C GLU A 58 -19.54 4.88 20.43
N LEU A 59 -19.11 6.15 20.30
CA LEU A 59 -18.70 6.72 19.02
C LEU A 59 -17.42 6.08 18.47
N ILE A 60 -16.43 5.83 19.33
CA ILE A 60 -15.19 5.16 18.95
C ILE A 60 -15.50 3.73 18.48
N ASP A 61 -16.33 2.99 19.20
CA ASP A 61 -16.72 1.63 18.83
C ASP A 61 -17.45 1.60 17.49
N SER A 62 -18.39 2.53 17.28
CA SER A 62 -19.10 2.67 16.00
C SER A 62 -18.12 2.98 14.85
N SER A 63 -17.22 3.94 15.05
CA SER A 63 -16.18 4.29 14.07
C SER A 63 -15.22 3.12 13.83
N LEU A 64 -14.84 2.37 14.86
CA LEU A 64 -13.95 1.22 14.74
C LEU A 64 -14.59 0.11 13.92
N ILE A 65 -15.88 -0.18 14.17
CA ILE A 65 -16.65 -1.16 13.39
C ILE A 65 -16.74 -0.73 11.92
N GLU A 66 -17.00 0.54 11.65
CA GLU A 66 -17.06 1.06 10.28
C GLU A 66 -15.71 0.94 9.57
N LYS A 67 -14.62 1.37 10.23
CA LYS A 67 -13.25 1.23 9.69
C LYS A 67 -12.88 -0.22 9.47
N HIS A 68 -13.22 -1.11 10.39
CA HIS A 68 -12.96 -2.53 10.25
C HIS A 68 -13.69 -3.12 9.04
N LYS A 69 -14.97 -2.78 8.84
CA LYS A 69 -15.73 -3.20 7.64
C LYS A 69 -15.09 -2.66 6.36
N ALA A 70 -14.67 -1.40 6.33
CA ALA A 70 -14.01 -0.80 5.18
C ALA A 70 -12.72 -1.54 4.82
N VAL A 71 -11.87 -1.82 5.82
CA VAL A 71 -10.61 -2.57 5.62
C VAL A 71 -10.87 -3.99 5.12
N VAL A 72 -11.88 -4.68 5.68
CA VAL A 72 -12.23 -6.03 5.21
C VAL A 72 -12.68 -6.03 3.75
N THR A 73 -13.44 -5.01 3.33
CA THR A 73 -13.83 -4.86 1.92
C THR A 73 -12.62 -4.57 1.04
N GLU A 74 -11.75 -3.63 1.43
CA GLU A 74 -10.53 -3.30 0.68
C GLU A 74 -9.60 -4.51 0.52
N ILE A 75 -9.44 -5.34 1.56
CA ILE A 75 -8.69 -6.59 1.48
C ILE A 75 -9.31 -7.54 0.45
N ARG A 76 -10.64 -7.67 0.42
CA ARG A 76 -11.32 -8.53 -0.57
C ARG A 76 -11.15 -8.02 -1.99
N ASP A 77 -11.19 -6.71 -2.17
CA ASP A 77 -10.97 -6.07 -3.47
C ASP A 77 -9.53 -6.33 -3.95
N ILE A 78 -8.53 -6.16 -3.07
CA ILE A 78 -7.13 -6.48 -3.36
C ILE A 78 -6.95 -7.97 -3.70
N GLU A 79 -7.61 -8.88 -2.98
CA GLU A 79 -7.58 -10.31 -3.30
C GLU A 79 -8.20 -10.63 -4.67
N GLN A 80 -9.26 -9.91 -5.04
CA GLN A 80 -9.88 -10.05 -6.35
C GLN A 80 -8.96 -9.52 -7.45
N GLU A 81 -8.39 -8.34 -7.29
CA GLU A 81 -7.42 -7.75 -8.22
C GLU A 81 -6.19 -8.64 -8.38
N SER A 82 -5.65 -9.18 -7.29
CA SER A 82 -4.52 -10.12 -7.31
C SER A 82 -4.83 -11.38 -8.13
N ARG A 83 -6.05 -11.92 -8.03
CA ARG A 83 -6.51 -13.05 -8.85
C ARG A 83 -6.63 -12.67 -10.33
N GLN A 84 -7.14 -11.48 -10.64
CA GLN A 84 -7.22 -10.99 -12.01
C GLN A 84 -5.83 -10.80 -12.63
N ILE A 85 -4.88 -10.24 -11.88
CA ILE A 85 -3.48 -10.07 -12.32
C ILE A 85 -2.86 -11.42 -12.65
N ARG A 86 -3.04 -12.44 -11.80
CA ARG A 86 -2.54 -13.80 -12.07
C ARG A 86 -3.13 -14.36 -13.38
N ALA A 87 -4.44 -14.23 -13.57
CA ALA A 87 -5.08 -14.68 -14.80
C ALA A 87 -4.58 -13.94 -16.04
N GLU A 88 -4.27 -12.65 -15.93
CA GLU A 88 -3.71 -11.87 -17.04
C GLU A 88 -2.26 -12.26 -17.34
N ILE A 89 -1.46 -12.57 -16.32
CA ILE A 89 -0.10 -13.11 -16.49
C ILE A 89 -0.15 -14.44 -17.24
N GLU A 90 -1.05 -15.35 -16.87
CA GLU A 90 -1.22 -16.63 -17.58
C GLU A 90 -1.59 -16.43 -19.05
N ARG A 91 -2.47 -15.47 -19.36
CA ARG A 91 -2.81 -15.11 -20.75
C ARG A 91 -1.63 -14.51 -21.52
N LEU A 92 -0.80 -13.71 -20.87
CA LEU A 92 0.40 -13.14 -21.47
C LEU A 92 1.42 -14.25 -21.78
N ASP A 93 1.64 -15.19 -20.87
CA ASP A 93 2.51 -16.35 -21.10
C ASP A 93 2.01 -17.19 -22.29
N ASP A 94 0.70 -17.41 -22.39
CA ASP A 94 0.07 -18.07 -23.54
C ASP A 94 0.33 -17.32 -24.85
N LEU A 95 0.18 -15.99 -24.85
CA LEU A 95 0.41 -15.15 -26.01
C LEU A 95 1.88 -15.16 -26.44
N ILE A 96 2.80 -15.08 -25.47
CA ILE A 96 4.24 -15.18 -25.71
C ILE A 96 4.57 -16.55 -26.30
N GLY A 97 4.08 -17.63 -25.71
CA GLY A 97 4.29 -18.99 -26.21
C GLY A 97 3.78 -19.18 -27.65
N ARG A 98 2.60 -18.61 -27.98
CA ARG A 98 2.09 -18.61 -29.36
C ARG A 98 2.95 -17.78 -30.30
N THR A 99 3.47 -16.65 -29.82
CA THR A 99 4.34 -15.76 -30.61
C THR A 99 5.67 -16.44 -30.91
N VAL A 100 6.30 -17.06 -29.91
CA VAL A 100 7.53 -17.84 -30.09
C VAL A 100 7.34 -18.96 -31.11
N LYS A 101 6.27 -19.75 -31.01
CA LYS A 101 5.95 -20.80 -32.00
C LYS A 101 5.77 -20.26 -33.42
N ARG A 102 5.19 -19.06 -33.57
CA ARG A 102 5.07 -18.41 -34.88
C ARG A 102 6.42 -17.94 -35.41
N LEU A 103 7.29 -17.44 -34.53
CA LEU A 103 8.64 -17.02 -34.89
C LEU A 103 9.52 -18.21 -35.30
N GLU A 104 9.38 -19.37 -34.63
CA GLU A 104 10.06 -20.62 -35.02
C GLU A 104 9.61 -21.11 -36.41
N GLY A 105 8.37 -20.83 -36.82
CA GLY A 105 7.84 -21.16 -38.14
C GLY A 105 8.23 -20.18 -39.25
N LEU A 106 8.89 -19.06 -38.94
CA LEU A 106 9.41 -18.14 -39.96
C LEU A 106 10.75 -18.67 -40.47
N ALA A 107 10.88 -18.76 -41.80
CA ALA A 107 12.15 -19.10 -42.44
C ALA A 107 13.25 -18.14 -41.98
N THR A 108 14.39 -18.71 -41.57
CA THR A 108 15.56 -17.91 -41.19
C THR A 108 16.04 -17.09 -42.39
N LYS A 109 16.66 -15.93 -42.13
CA LYS A 109 17.20 -15.06 -43.21
C LYS A 109 18.16 -15.83 -44.12
N GLU A 110 18.84 -16.84 -43.59
CA GLU A 110 19.77 -17.70 -44.32
C GLU A 110 19.03 -18.63 -45.29
N GLU A 111 17.95 -19.28 -44.85
CA GLU A 111 17.11 -20.11 -45.72
C GLU A 111 16.49 -19.31 -46.87
N VAL A 112 16.05 -18.07 -46.60
CA VAL A 112 15.50 -17.17 -47.62
C VAL A 112 16.59 -16.77 -48.64
N LYS A 113 17.81 -16.47 -48.19
CA LYS A 113 18.95 -16.18 -49.08
C LYS A 113 19.36 -17.37 -49.93
N VAL A 114 19.30 -18.57 -49.37
CA VAL A 114 19.60 -19.81 -50.12
C VAL A 114 18.55 -20.03 -51.21
N LEU A 115 17.26 -19.82 -50.90
CA LEU A 115 16.19 -19.83 -51.89
C LEU A 115 16.37 -18.77 -52.98
N GLU A 116 16.75 -17.55 -52.61
CA GLU A 116 17.07 -16.47 -53.56
C GLU A 116 18.20 -16.88 -54.52
N ARG A 117 19.29 -17.46 -53.99
CA ARG A 117 20.40 -18.00 -54.78
C ARG A 117 19.95 -19.12 -55.73
N TYR A 118 19.07 -20.02 -55.28
CA TYR A 118 18.54 -21.08 -56.13
C TYR A 118 17.63 -20.53 -57.23
N ILE A 119 16.84 -19.49 -56.95
CA ILE A 119 16.00 -18.81 -57.94
C ILE A 119 16.86 -18.09 -58.98
N GLU A 120 17.94 -17.43 -58.57
CA GLU A 120 18.92 -16.81 -59.49
C GLU A 120 19.57 -17.85 -60.42
N LEU A 121 19.94 -19.02 -59.88
CA LEU A 121 20.50 -20.12 -60.66
C LEU A 121 19.49 -20.75 -61.62
N LEU A 122 18.21 -20.72 -61.26
CA LEU A 122 17.11 -21.21 -62.10
C LEU A 122 16.64 -20.20 -63.15
N GLN A 123 17.15 -18.96 -63.16
CA GLN A 123 16.83 -18.02 -64.23
C GLN A 123 17.36 -18.54 -65.57
N PRO A 124 16.48 -18.95 -66.51
CA PRO A 124 16.90 -19.56 -67.78
C PRO A 124 17.58 -18.57 -68.73
N MET A 125 17.66 -17.29 -68.36
CA MET A 125 18.28 -16.22 -69.14
C MET A 125 19.81 -16.15 -69.00
N ASN A 126 20.41 -16.88 -68.04
CA ASN A 126 21.86 -16.83 -67.79
C ASN A 126 22.66 -17.98 -68.44
N TYR A 127 22.03 -18.84 -69.25
CA TYR A 127 22.75 -19.90 -69.95
C TYR A 127 23.49 -19.34 -71.16
N VAL A 128 24.78 -19.03 -70.95
CA VAL A 128 25.71 -18.67 -72.03
C VAL A 128 25.86 -19.88 -72.96
N THR A 129 25.57 -19.72 -74.25
CA THR A 129 25.77 -20.79 -75.23
C THR A 129 27.27 -21.08 -75.40
N ARG A 130 27.64 -22.33 -75.75
CA ARG A 130 29.06 -22.71 -75.96
C ARG A 130 29.79 -21.81 -76.95
N THR A 131 29.04 -21.20 -77.87
CA THR A 131 29.56 -20.28 -78.88
C THR A 131 29.90 -18.92 -78.28
N GLU A 132 29.04 -18.38 -77.41
CA GLU A 132 29.28 -17.12 -76.70
C GLU A 132 30.45 -17.23 -75.73
N LEU A 133 30.57 -18.36 -75.02
CA LEU A 133 31.69 -18.61 -74.10
C LEU A 133 33.03 -18.64 -74.85
N LYS A 134 33.09 -19.27 -76.03
CA LYS A 134 34.31 -19.28 -76.87
C LYS A 134 34.68 -17.89 -77.38
N ASN A 135 33.70 -17.04 -77.66
CA ASN A 135 33.94 -15.66 -78.10
C ASN A 135 34.46 -14.78 -76.96
N ILE A 136 33.96 -14.97 -75.73
CA ILE A 136 34.46 -14.28 -74.54
C ILE A 136 35.92 -14.70 -74.26
N ILE A 137 36.21 -16.00 -74.25
CA ILE A 137 37.58 -16.50 -74.02
C ILE A 137 38.56 -15.98 -75.08
N LYS A 138 38.15 -15.96 -76.36
CA LYS A 138 38.98 -15.40 -77.44
C LYS A 138 39.23 -13.89 -77.28
N LYS A 139 38.27 -13.13 -76.74
CA LYS A 139 38.46 -11.70 -76.45
C LYS A 139 39.45 -11.50 -75.30
N VAL A 140 39.33 -12.25 -74.21
CA VAL A 140 40.23 -12.15 -73.04
C VAL A 140 41.67 -12.53 -73.43
N ILE A 141 41.87 -13.61 -74.18
CA ILE A 141 43.22 -14.01 -74.66
C ILE A 141 43.80 -12.97 -75.63
N LYS A 142 42.96 -12.30 -76.41
CA LYS A 142 43.39 -11.26 -77.35
C LYS A 142 43.77 -9.97 -76.63
N GLU A 143 43.10 -9.64 -75.53
CA GLU A 143 43.45 -8.51 -74.66
C GLU A 143 44.73 -8.77 -73.86
N GLU A 144 44.96 -9.99 -73.36
CA GLU A 144 46.24 -10.36 -72.72
C GLU A 144 47.44 -10.29 -73.67
N LYS A 145 47.25 -10.60 -74.96
CA LYS A 145 48.32 -10.47 -75.97
C LYS A 145 48.62 -9.03 -76.38
N VAL A 146 47.78 -8.06 -76.02
CA VAL A 146 48.02 -6.63 -76.29
C VAL A 146 48.72 -5.95 -75.10
N GLY A 147 48.68 -6.52 -73.89
CA GLY A 147 49.39 -6.01 -72.70
C GLY A 147 50.81 -6.54 -72.49
N GLY A 148 51.32 -7.42 -73.37
CA GLY A 148 52.62 -8.09 -73.21
C GLY A 148 53.79 -7.49 -73.99
N ASP A 149 53.58 -6.47 -74.82
CA ASP A 149 54.64 -5.90 -75.68
C ASP A 149 55.38 -4.69 -75.08
N ASP A 150 55.00 -4.22 -73.88
CA ASP A 150 55.62 -3.05 -73.22
C ASP A 150 56.54 -3.44 -72.02
N ALA A 151 57.21 -4.60 -72.09
CA ALA A 151 58.25 -4.96 -71.11
C ALA A 151 59.47 -5.65 -71.77
N THR A 152 60.05 -5.00 -72.77
CA THR A 152 61.48 -5.15 -73.08
C THR A 152 62.06 -3.79 -73.47
N GLY A 153 62.64 -3.12 -72.48
CA GLY A 153 63.45 -1.91 -72.59
C GLY A 153 64.34 -1.81 -71.36
#